data_AF-A0A3E1Y8G0-F1
#
_entry.id   AF-A0A3E1Y8G0-F1
#
_cell.length_a   1.000
_cell.length_b   1.000
_cell.length_c   1.000
_cell.angle_alpha   90.00
_cell.angle_beta   90.00
_cell.angle_gamma   90.00
#
_symmetry.space_group_name_H-M   'P 1'
#
loop_
_entity.id
_entity.type
_entity.pdbx_description
1 polymer ?
#
loop_
_entity_poly.entity_id
_entity_poly.type
_entity_poly.pdbx_seq_one_letter_code
_entity_poly.pdbx_strand_id
1 'polypeptide(L)'
;MRLLLGWITIFLIAVLSIFISFNDYRYENGINMNMLLWSIVLLALGIWSLVKPKLAFILILIFYLVTAIYRYITQGGEILVFLLIHITFIVVMLLSIWVVFTKEK
;
A
#
# COMPACT_ATOMS: atom_id res chain seq x y z
N MET A 1 -5.79 1.43 19.29
CA MET A 1 -4.76 0.46 18.84
C MET A 1 -4.99 -0.10 17.44
N ARG A 2 -6.19 -0.56 17.05
CA ARG A 2 -6.35 -1.24 15.73
C ARG A 2 -6.18 -0.33 14.49
N LEU A 3 -6.53 0.96 14.55
CA LEU A 3 -6.25 1.91 13.46
C LEU A 3 -4.75 2.25 13.30
N LEU A 4 -3.99 2.18 14.41
CA LEU A 4 -2.54 2.34 14.37
C LEU A 4 -1.89 1.22 13.55
N LEU A 5 -2.44 -0.01 13.59
CA LEU A 5 -1.94 -1.10 12.76
C LEU A 5 -2.07 -0.77 11.27
N GLY A 6 -3.20 -0.21 10.84
CA GLY A 6 -3.40 0.25 9.47
C GLY A 6 -2.36 1.29 9.04
N TRP A 7 -2.14 2.32 9.86
CA TRP A 7 -1.13 3.35 9.58
C TRP A 7 0.30 2.81 9.58
N ILE A 8 0.64 1.94 10.53
CA ILE A 8 1.96 1.30 10.62
C ILE A 8 2.21 0.46 9.36
N THR A 9 1.23 -0.32 8.92
CA THR A 9 1.37 -1.15 7.71
C THR A 9 1.51 -0.29 6.45
N ILE A 10 0.72 0.78 6.31
CA ILE A 10 0.86 1.74 5.19
C ILE A 10 2.27 2.35 5.19
N PHE A 11 2.74 2.80 6.35
CA PHE A 11 4.06 3.41 6.51
C PHE A 11 5.19 2.43 6.16
N LEU A 12 5.14 1.20 6.70
CA LEU A 12 6.12 0.15 6.41
C LEU A 12 6.20 -0.16 4.92
N ILE A 13 5.04 -0.32 4.27
CA ILE A 13 4.99 -0.64 2.83
C ILE A 13 5.48 0.53 1.99
N ALA A 14 5.13 1.76 2.33
CA ALA A 14 5.63 2.92 1.62
C ALA A 14 7.15 3.06 1.77
N VAL A 15 7.71 2.93 2.97
CA VAL A 15 9.16 3.00 3.20
C VAL A 15 9.89 1.89 2.46
N LEU A 16 9.40 0.65 2.55
CA LEU A 16 9.97 -0.48 1.82
C LEU A 16 9.91 -0.22 0.31
N SER A 17 8.82 0.33 -0.18
CA SER A 17 8.64 0.59 -1.61
C SER A 17 9.53 1.72 -2.12
N ILE A 18 9.74 2.76 -1.32
CA ILE A 18 10.74 3.81 -1.58
C ILE A 18 12.13 3.18 -1.62
N PHE A 19 12.50 2.37 -0.63
CA PHE A 19 13.82 1.72 -0.59
C PHE A 19 14.06 0.85 -1.82
N ILE A 20 13.08 0.03 -2.22
CA ILE A 20 13.17 -0.79 -3.43
C ILE A 20 13.28 0.11 -4.67
N SER A 21 12.58 1.25 -4.73
CA SER A 21 12.64 2.14 -5.89
C SER A 21 14.03 2.70 -6.19
N PHE A 22 14.91 2.79 -5.19
CA PHE A 22 16.30 3.23 -5.33
C PHE A 22 17.30 2.07 -5.52
N ASN A 23 16.90 0.83 -5.24
CA ASN A 23 17.76 -0.36 -5.29
C ASN A 23 17.27 -1.40 -6.31
N ASP A 24 16.40 -0.99 -7.26
CA ASP A 24 15.83 -1.89 -8.24
C ASP A 24 16.87 -2.26 -9.29
N TYR A 25 17.44 -3.47 -9.17
CA TYR A 25 18.47 -4.00 -10.07
C TYR A 25 18.03 -4.11 -11.55
N ARG A 26 16.71 -4.03 -11.84
CA ARG A 26 16.22 -4.02 -13.23
C ARG A 26 16.45 -2.69 -13.93
N TYR A 27 16.67 -1.61 -13.19
CA TYR A 27 17.02 -0.30 -13.71
C TYR A 27 18.51 -0.07 -13.42
N GLU A 28 19.39 -0.30 -14.39
CA GLU A 28 20.85 -0.09 -14.28
C GLU A 28 21.19 1.31 -13.72
N ASN A 29 21.33 1.42 -12.39
CA ASN A 29 21.50 2.67 -11.64
C ASN A 29 20.39 3.72 -11.84
N GLY A 30 19.21 3.30 -12.33
CA GLY A 30 18.05 4.16 -12.54
C GLY A 30 17.06 4.09 -11.40
N ILE A 31 16.49 5.23 -11.00
CA ILE A 31 15.40 5.27 -10.02
C ILE A 31 14.13 4.72 -10.67
N ASN A 32 13.49 3.72 -10.05
CA ASN A 32 12.17 3.25 -10.48
C ASN A 32 11.10 4.28 -10.11
N MET A 33 10.94 5.28 -10.97
CA MET A 33 10.02 6.41 -10.75
C MET A 33 8.57 5.98 -10.56
N ASN A 34 8.13 4.89 -11.22
CA ASN A 34 6.78 4.37 -11.05
C ASN A 34 6.54 3.90 -9.61
N MET A 35 7.51 3.21 -9.02
CA MET A 35 7.44 2.72 -7.64
C MET A 35 7.57 3.85 -6.62
N LEU A 36 8.39 4.86 -6.92
CA LEU A 36 8.54 6.04 -6.08
C LEU A 36 7.24 6.86 -6.04
N LEU A 37 6.66 7.19 -7.20
CA LEU A 37 5.38 7.89 -7.31
C LEU A 37 4.26 7.13 -6.61
N TRP A 38 4.21 5.80 -6.80
CA TRP A 38 3.24 4.95 -6.12
C TRP A 38 3.34 5.05 -4.59
N SER A 39 4.57 5.05 -4.07
CA SER A 39 4.82 5.13 -2.62
C SER A 39 4.42 6.49 -2.05
N ILE A 40 4.67 7.57 -2.79
CA ILE A 40 4.26 8.94 -2.41
C ILE A 40 2.73 9.04 -2.36
N VAL A 41 2.02 8.50 -3.36
CA VAL A 41 0.55 8.48 -3.38
C VAL A 41 0.01 7.68 -2.19
N LEU A 42 0.60 6.52 -1.90
CA LEU A 42 0.21 5.70 -0.76
C LEU A 42 0.41 6.44 0.58
N LEU A 43 1.52 7.16 0.75
CA LEU A 43 1.76 7.99 1.94
C LEU A 43 0.77 9.16 2.03
N ALA A 44 0.49 9.83 0.93
CA ALA A 44 -0.47 10.94 0.92
C ALA A 44 -1.86 10.47 1.35
N LEU A 45 -2.33 9.33 0.84
CA LEU A 45 -3.57 8.71 1.29
C LEU A 45 -3.50 8.25 2.75
N GLY A 46 -2.35 7.72 3.18
CA GLY A 46 -2.08 7.36 4.58
C GLY A 46 -2.23 8.56 5.52
N ILE A 47 -1.62 9.69 5.20
CA ILE A 47 -1.75 10.94 5.96
C ILE A 47 -3.19 11.45 5.91
N TRP A 48 -3.85 11.40 4.75
CA TRP A 48 -5.23 11.86 4.61
C TRP A 48 -6.23 11.04 5.44
N SER A 49 -5.90 9.78 5.75
CA SER A 49 -6.70 8.95 6.64
C SER A 49 -6.77 9.47 8.09
N LEU A 50 -5.90 10.41 8.49
CA LEU A 50 -6.02 11.14 9.76
C LEU A 50 -7.24 12.08 9.78
N VAL A 51 -7.65 12.59 8.62
CA VAL A 51 -8.76 13.55 8.48
C VAL A 51 -10.06 12.85 8.07
N LYS A 52 -10.00 11.96 7.07
CA LYS A 52 -11.16 11.22 6.55
C LYS A 52 -10.86 9.72 6.45
N PRO A 53 -10.81 9.00 7.59
CA PRO A 53 -10.34 7.61 7.63
C PRO A 53 -11.17 6.66 6.74
N LYS A 54 -12.50 6.78 6.71
CA LYS A 54 -13.38 5.92 5.90
C LYS A 54 -13.01 5.97 4.42
N LEU A 55 -13.03 7.17 3.86
CA LEU A 55 -12.79 7.39 2.45
C LEU A 55 -11.34 7.05 2.07
N ALA A 56 -10.38 7.46 2.91
CA ALA A 56 -8.97 7.22 2.66
C ALA A 56 -8.63 5.71 2.65
N PHE A 57 -9.08 4.92 3.62
CA PHE A 57 -8.76 3.49 3.65
C PHE A 57 -9.42 2.72 2.48
N ILE A 58 -10.64 3.09 2.09
CA ILE A 58 -11.29 2.52 0.90
C ILE A 58 -10.48 2.84 -0.36
N LEU A 59 -10.06 4.10 -0.52
CA LEU A 59 -9.25 4.52 -1.66
C LEU A 59 -7.87 3.86 -1.67
N ILE A 60 -7.24 3.70 -0.52
CA ILE A 60 -5.96 2.96 -0.38
C ILE A 60 -6.13 1.52 -0.86
N LEU A 61 -7.21 0.84 -0.45
CA LEU A 61 -7.47 -0.53 -0.86
C LEU A 61 -7.70 -0.63 -2.37
N ILE A 62 -8.52 0.27 -2.95
CA ILE A 62 -8.78 0.31 -4.40
C ILE A 62 -7.48 0.60 -5.17
N PHE A 63 -6.74 1.64 -4.78
CA PHE A 63 -5.47 2.02 -5.38
C PHE A 63 -4.47 0.86 -5.37
N TYR A 64 -4.35 0.19 -4.23
CA TYR A 64 -3.46 -0.95 -4.08
C TYR A 64 -3.86 -2.13 -4.97
N LEU A 65 -5.15 -2.49 -5.03
CA LEU A 65 -5.63 -3.59 -5.86
C LEU A 65 -5.40 -3.31 -7.35
N VAL A 66 -5.74 -2.11 -7.83
CA VAL A 66 -5.54 -1.71 -9.24
C VAL A 66 -4.06 -1.81 -9.62
N THR A 67 -3.18 -1.30 -8.76
CA THR A 67 -1.74 -1.30 -9.01
C THR A 67 -1.11 -2.69 -8.90
N ALA A 68 -1.61 -3.55 -8.01
CA ALA A 68 -1.21 -4.95 -7.93
C ALA A 68 -1.60 -5.73 -9.19
N ILE A 69 -2.83 -5.54 -9.70
CA ILE A 69 -3.29 -6.16 -10.97
C ILE A 69 -2.44 -5.67 -12.14
N TYR A 70 -2.21 -4.36 -12.24
CA TYR A 70 -1.37 -3.77 -13.28
C TYR A 70 0.06 -4.37 -13.27
N ARG A 71 0.69 -4.48 -12.09
CA ARG A 71 2.02 -5.08 -11.95
C ARG A 71 2.04 -6.56 -12.26
N TYR A 72 1.01 -7.31 -11.85
CA TYR A 72 0.88 -8.72 -12.18
C TYR A 72 0.88 -8.96 -13.70
N ILE A 73 0.13 -8.14 -14.44
CA ILE A 73 0.03 -8.23 -15.90
C ILE A 73 1.36 -7.84 -16.58
N THR A 74 2.05 -6.82 -16.06
CA THR A 74 3.22 -6.21 -16.74
C THR A 74 4.57 -6.81 -16.36
N GLN A 75 4.75 -7.32 -15.13
CA GLN A 75 6.07 -7.66 -14.59
C GLN A 75 6.34 -9.17 -14.44
N GLY A 76 5.37 -10.01 -14.81
CA GLY A 76 5.57 -11.46 -14.86
C GLY A 76 5.83 -12.07 -13.48
N GLY A 77 4.79 -12.09 -12.64
CA GLY A 77 4.55 -13.17 -11.69
C GLY A 77 5.69 -13.65 -10.75
N GLU A 78 6.51 -12.79 -10.17
CA GLU A 78 7.32 -13.18 -8.99
C GLU A 78 6.39 -13.31 -7.77
N ILE A 79 5.71 -14.46 -7.66
CA ILE A 79 4.38 -14.55 -7.04
C ILE A 79 4.37 -14.82 -5.54
N LEU A 80 5.21 -15.66 -4.96
CA LEU A 80 4.87 -16.22 -3.62
C LEU A 80 5.11 -15.27 -2.43
N VAL A 81 6.30 -14.68 -2.31
CA VAL A 81 6.62 -13.76 -1.19
C VAL A 81 5.88 -12.42 -1.37
N PHE A 82 5.73 -11.97 -2.61
CA PHE A 82 5.00 -10.76 -2.96
C PHE A 82 3.49 -10.92 -2.65
N LEU A 83 2.91 -12.10 -2.91
CA LEU A 83 1.52 -12.43 -2.59
C LEU A 83 1.23 -12.40 -1.09
N LEU A 84 2.13 -12.93 -0.24
CA LEU A 84 1.94 -12.89 1.21
C LEU A 84 1.89 -11.47 1.76
N ILE A 85 2.73 -10.57 1.24
CA ILE A 85 2.70 -9.14 1.59
C ILE A 85 1.38 -8.51 1.12
N HIS A 86 0.93 -8.82 -0.10
CA HIS A 86 -0.35 -8.33 -0.62
C HIS A 86 -1.55 -8.79 0.21
N ILE A 87 -1.61 -10.07 0.58
CA ILE A 87 -2.67 -10.63 1.41
C ILE A 87 -2.67 -9.96 2.78
N THR A 88 -1.50 -9.84 3.41
CA THR A 88 -1.36 -9.18 4.71
C THR A 88 -1.84 -7.74 4.65
N PHE A 89 -1.47 -7.00 3.60
CA PHE A 89 -1.94 -5.63 3.41
C PHE A 89 -3.46 -5.54 3.28
N ILE A 90 -4.05 -6.36 2.41
CA ILE A 90 -5.49 -6.39 2.18
C ILE A 90 -6.24 -6.69 3.47
N VAL A 91 -5.81 -7.71 4.23
CA VAL A 91 -6.44 -8.09 5.50
C VAL A 91 -6.36 -6.94 6.51
N VAL A 92 -5.19 -6.32 6.68
CA VAL A 92 -5.03 -5.18 7.60
C VAL A 92 -5.90 -3.99 7.17
N MET A 93 -6.03 -3.75 5.87
CA MET A 93 -6.88 -2.69 5.34
C MET A 93 -8.36 -2.95 5.56
N LEU A 94 -8.84 -4.17 5.31
CA LEU A 94 -10.22 -4.55 5.61
C LEU A 94 -10.54 -4.44 7.10
N LEU A 95 -9.64 -4.88 7.98
CA LEU A 95 -9.78 -4.71 9.44
C LEU A 95 -9.81 -3.24 9.84
N SER A 96 -8.95 -2.41 9.23
CA SER A 96 -8.91 -0.97 9.50
C SER A 96 -10.22 -0.31 9.08
N ILE A 97 -10.72 -0.61 7.87
CA ILE A 97 -12.02 -0.15 7.36
C ILE A 97 -13.14 -0.56 8.33
N TRP A 98 -13.23 -1.85 8.68
CA TRP A 98 -14.27 -2.35 9.58
C TRP A 98 -14.27 -1.61 10.92
N VAL A 99 -13.10 -1.37 11.52
CA VAL A 99 -12.97 -0.64 12.78
C VAL A 99 -13.43 0.82 12.65
N VAL A 100 -13.16 1.49 11.53
CA VAL A 100 -13.67 2.85 11.30
C VAL A 100 -15.20 2.84 11.24
N PHE A 101 -15.81 1.84 10.60
CA PHE A 101 -17.26 1.75 10.48
C PHE A 101 -17.97 1.38 11.80
N THR A 102 -17.35 0.60 12.69
CA THR A 102 -17.99 0.20 13.96
C THR A 102 -17.87 1.23 15.07
N LYS A 103 -16.87 2.12 15.03
CA LYS A 103 -16.66 3.17 16.04
C LYS A 103 -17.62 4.36 15.96
N GLU A 104 -18.38 4.50 14.88
CA GLU A 104 -19.37 5.57 14.71
C GLU A 104 -20.80 5.16 15.11
N LYS A 105 -20.98 3.95 15.65
CA LYS A 105 -22.23 3.52 16.31
C LYS A 105 -22.08 3.64 17.82
#